data_AF-A0A9W9FH41-F1
#
_entry.id   AF-A0A9W9FH41-F1
#
_cell.length_a   1.000
_cell.length_b   1.000
_cell.length_c   1.000
_cell.angle_alpha   90.00
_cell.angle_beta   90.00
_cell.angle_gamma   90.00
#
_symmetry.space_group_name_H-M   'P 1'
#
loop_
_entity.id
_entity.type
_entity.pdbx_description
1 polymer ?
#
loop_
_entity_poly.entity_id
_entity_poly.type
_entity_poly.pdbx_seq_one_letter_code
_entity_poly.pdbx_strand_id
1 'polypeptide(L)'
;MSRRFSTSAEERINAARGYKAALHNEHVSAEAKQHARDILHGLNEQDARRELSEENMRKPYHRHQRRSSGGKTPDSPQERINAARGYKAATHNPLVSEEGKQQAGDMLQRMDDEGARQEIYHQEERTKDPIRVAAGLKAAQRNPLVSEDGRHRAADQLYEL
;
A
#
# COMPACT_ATOMS: atom_id res chain seq x y z
N MET A 1 -7.22 -39.42 15.25
CA MET A 1 -7.96 -38.24 14.73
C MET A 1 -6.94 -37.25 14.18
N SER A 2 -6.72 -37.25 12.86
CA SER A 2 -5.76 -36.34 12.23
C SER A 2 -6.44 -34.99 11.96
N ARG A 3 -5.94 -33.91 12.56
CA ARG A 3 -6.47 -32.55 12.41
C ARG A 3 -6.43 -32.14 10.94
N ARG A 4 -7.59 -32.17 10.27
CA ARG A 4 -7.79 -31.50 8.99
C ARG A 4 -7.90 -30.01 9.28
N PHE A 5 -6.78 -29.30 9.24
CA PHE A 5 -6.84 -27.87 8.98
C PHE A 5 -7.36 -27.73 7.55
N SER A 6 -8.57 -27.18 7.37
CA SER A 6 -9.01 -26.79 6.03
C SER A 6 -8.22 -25.54 5.65
N THR A 7 -6.99 -25.73 5.20
CA THR A 7 -6.16 -24.64 4.70
C THR A 7 -6.74 -24.19 3.37
N SER A 8 -7.06 -22.89 3.25
CA SER A 8 -7.53 -22.31 1.99
C SER A 8 -6.53 -22.57 0.85
N ALA A 9 -6.96 -22.47 -0.41
CA ALA A 9 -6.06 -22.62 -1.54
C ALA A 9 -4.84 -21.66 -1.44
N GLU A 10 -5.08 -20.45 -0.96
CA GLU A 10 -4.03 -19.46 -0.71
C GLU A 10 -3.05 -19.89 0.40
N GLU A 11 -3.56 -20.40 1.53
CA GLU A 11 -2.72 -20.90 2.62
C GLU A 11 -1.85 -22.08 2.18
N ARG A 12 -2.38 -22.99 1.34
CA ARG A 12 -1.60 -24.10 0.79
C ARG A 12 -0.48 -23.61 -0.12
N ILE A 13 -0.75 -22.60 -0.95
CA ILE A 13 0.26 -21.98 -1.83
C ILE A 13 1.34 -21.28 -0.98
N ASN A 14 0.95 -20.53 0.05
CA ASN A 14 1.89 -19.82 0.93
C ASN A 14 2.74 -20.78 1.76
N ALA A 15 2.14 -21.84 2.30
CA ALA A 15 2.88 -22.90 2.98
C ALA A 15 3.86 -23.59 2.03
N ALA A 16 3.44 -23.91 0.80
CA ALA A 16 4.32 -24.53 -0.20
C ALA A 16 5.53 -23.64 -0.54
N ARG A 17 5.35 -22.31 -0.62
CA ARG A 17 6.48 -21.37 -0.79
C ARG A 17 7.48 -21.46 0.36
N GLY A 18 6.99 -21.49 1.61
CA GLY A 18 7.84 -21.61 2.79
C GLY A 18 8.64 -22.91 2.82
N TYR A 19 8.00 -24.06 2.56
CA TYR A 19 8.69 -25.35 2.52
C TYR A 19 9.70 -25.45 1.38
N LYS A 20 9.41 -24.89 0.20
CA LYS A 20 10.38 -24.79 -0.90
C LYS A 20 11.60 -23.96 -0.51
N ALA A 21 11.40 -22.84 0.16
CA ALA A 21 12.52 -22.03 0.66
C ALA A 21 13.39 -22.83 1.65
N ALA A 22 12.77 -23.61 2.54
CA ALA A 22 13.49 -24.48 3.48
C ALA A 22 14.33 -25.56 2.77
N LEU A 23 13.87 -26.11 1.63
CA LEU A 23 14.63 -27.09 0.85
C LEU A 23 15.94 -26.53 0.27
N HIS A 24 15.93 -25.25 -0.12
CA HIS A 24 17.08 -24.57 -0.71
C HIS A 24 18.01 -23.92 0.31
N ASN A 25 17.59 -23.79 1.57
CA ASN A 25 18.41 -23.21 2.62
C ASN A 25 19.47 -24.23 3.12
N GLU A 26 20.75 -23.85 3.07
CA GLU A 26 21.88 -24.66 3.54
C GLU A 26 21.86 -24.88 5.06
N HIS A 27 21.25 -23.96 5.81
CA HIS A 27 21.14 -24.02 7.27
C HIS A 27 20.01 -24.93 7.78
N VAL A 28 19.29 -25.62 6.90
CA VAL A 28 18.21 -26.54 7.26
C VAL A 28 18.72 -27.97 7.23
N SER A 29 18.45 -28.75 8.29
CA SER A 29 18.90 -30.14 8.41
C SER A 29 18.29 -31.05 7.35
N ALA A 30 18.94 -32.19 7.10
CA ALA A 30 18.48 -33.18 6.13
C ALA A 30 17.10 -33.75 6.49
N GLU A 31 16.85 -34.00 7.79
CA GLU A 31 15.57 -34.49 8.31
C GLU A 31 14.46 -33.45 8.11
N ALA A 32 14.75 -32.17 8.38
CA ALA A 32 13.80 -31.09 8.18
C ALA A 32 13.47 -30.89 6.68
N LYS A 33 14.45 -31.07 5.80
CA LYS A 33 14.23 -31.07 4.34
C LYS A 33 13.39 -32.25 3.90
N GLN A 34 13.60 -33.44 4.45
CA GLN A 34 12.77 -34.60 4.12
C GLN A 34 11.32 -34.39 4.55
N HIS A 35 11.10 -33.91 5.77
CA HIS A 35 9.76 -33.53 6.24
C HIS A 35 9.12 -32.46 5.33
N ALA A 36 9.88 -31.45 4.90
CA ALA A 36 9.38 -30.42 3.98
C ALA A 36 8.92 -31.01 2.64
N ARG A 37 9.59 -32.05 2.11
CA ARG A 37 9.15 -32.76 0.89
C ARG A 37 7.83 -33.48 1.09
N ASP A 38 7.68 -34.17 2.22
CA ASP A 38 6.45 -34.93 2.55
C ASP A 38 5.25 -33.97 2.68
N ILE A 39 5.46 -32.83 3.35
CA ILE A 39 4.42 -31.80 3.47
C ILE A 39 4.09 -31.17 2.10
N LEU A 40 5.08 -30.87 1.26
CA LEU A 40 4.84 -30.33 -0.09
C LEU A 40 3.97 -31.25 -0.95
N HIS A 41 4.17 -32.56 -0.86
CA HIS A 41 3.32 -33.54 -1.54
C HIS A 41 1.87 -33.49 -1.02
N GLY A 42 1.68 -33.40 0.29
CA GLY A 42 0.36 -33.29 0.91
C GLY A 42 -0.39 -31.99 0.63
N LEU A 43 0.33 -30.87 0.43
CA LEU A 43 -0.27 -29.57 0.12
C LEU A 43 -0.84 -29.46 -1.29
N ASN A 44 -0.37 -30.31 -2.22
CA ASN A 44 -0.79 -30.36 -3.61
C ASN A 44 -0.97 -28.96 -4.23
N GLU A 45 0.14 -28.21 -4.28
CA GLU A 45 0.19 -26.80 -4.72
C GLU A 45 -0.40 -26.58 -6.11
N GLN A 46 -0.32 -27.58 -7.00
CA GLN A 46 -0.87 -27.48 -8.34
C GLN A 46 -2.40 -27.39 -8.31
N ASP A 47 -3.04 -28.23 -7.50
CA ASP A 47 -4.49 -28.20 -7.32
C ASP A 47 -4.91 -26.94 -6.56
N ALA A 48 -4.15 -26.51 -5.55
CA ALA A 48 -4.38 -25.23 -4.88
C ALA A 48 -4.30 -24.03 -5.84
N ARG A 49 -3.36 -24.02 -6.79
CA ARG A 49 -3.28 -22.98 -7.83
C ARG A 49 -4.47 -22.99 -8.76
N ARG A 50 -4.97 -24.17 -9.12
CA ARG A 50 -6.17 -24.31 -9.96
C ARG A 50 -7.40 -23.77 -9.23
N GLU A 51 -7.62 -24.18 -7.99
CA GLU A 51 -8.72 -23.68 -7.14
C GLU A 51 -8.68 -22.15 -7.01
N LEU A 52 -7.50 -21.58 -6.74
CA LEU A 52 -7.33 -20.12 -6.65
C LEU A 52 -7.59 -19.43 -8.00
N SER A 53 -7.21 -20.05 -9.11
CA SER A 53 -7.47 -19.52 -10.45
C SER A 53 -8.96 -19.52 -10.80
N GLU A 54 -9.69 -20.57 -10.44
CA GLU A 54 -11.14 -20.68 -10.62
C GLU A 54 -11.89 -19.69 -9.72
N GLU A 55 -11.45 -19.52 -8.47
CA GLU A 55 -11.99 -18.52 -7.56
C GLU A 55 -11.74 -17.09 -8.08
N ASN A 56 -10.53 -16.81 -8.58
CA ASN A 56 -10.20 -15.52 -9.16
C ASN A 56 -10.90 -15.27 -10.51
N MET A 57 -11.30 -16.30 -11.24
CA MET A 57 -12.16 -16.17 -12.42
C MET A 57 -13.62 -15.89 -12.05
N ARG A 58 -14.09 -16.37 -10.88
CA ARG A 58 -15.43 -16.12 -10.34
C ARG A 58 -15.57 -14.75 -9.69
N LYS A 59 -14.48 -14.16 -9.21
CA LYS A 59 -14.43 -12.74 -8.87
C LYS A 59 -14.33 -12.01 -10.20
N PRO A 60 -15.36 -11.25 -10.64
CA PRO A 60 -15.16 -10.35 -11.76
C PRO A 60 -13.95 -9.54 -11.37
N TYR A 61 -12.89 -9.56 -12.18
CA TYR A 61 -11.74 -8.70 -11.98
C TYR A 61 -12.30 -7.39 -11.46
N HIS A 62 -11.82 -6.95 -10.31
CA HIS A 62 -11.88 -5.54 -10.00
C HIS A 62 -11.00 -4.86 -11.07
N ARG A 63 -11.48 -4.84 -12.34
CA ARG A 63 -11.48 -3.67 -13.18
C ARG A 63 -11.89 -2.64 -12.17
N HIS A 64 -10.90 -1.91 -11.66
CA HIS A 64 -11.13 -0.65 -11.00
C HIS A 64 -12.29 -0.09 -11.78
N GLN A 65 -13.45 0.01 -11.13
CA GLN A 65 -14.48 0.85 -11.69
C GLN A 65 -13.66 2.10 -11.99
N ARG A 66 -13.43 2.35 -13.28
CA ARG A 66 -13.45 3.70 -13.77
C ARG A 66 -14.78 4.15 -13.20
N ARG A 67 -14.72 4.70 -11.99
CA ARG A 67 -15.61 5.74 -11.57
C ARG A 67 -15.43 6.68 -12.73
N SER A 68 -16.31 6.51 -13.70
CA SER A 68 -16.67 7.56 -14.59
C SER A 68 -17.20 8.60 -13.62
N SER A 69 -16.28 9.37 -13.04
CA SER A 69 -16.56 10.69 -12.51
C SER A 69 -16.83 11.52 -13.76
N GLY A 70 -17.91 11.20 -14.46
CA GLY A 70 -18.48 12.09 -15.44
C GLY A 70 -18.80 13.36 -14.69
N GLY A 71 -17.96 14.38 -14.86
CA GLY A 71 -18.18 15.73 -14.36
C GLY A 71 -18.45 15.92 -12.86
N LYS A 72 -18.26 14.91 -12.00
CA LYS A 72 -18.49 15.09 -10.56
C LYS A 72 -17.34 15.91 -9.97
N THR A 73 -17.71 17.03 -9.36
CA THR A 73 -16.84 17.77 -8.46
C THR A 73 -16.34 16.83 -7.36
N PRO A 74 -15.07 16.91 -6.94
CA PRO A 74 -14.56 16.07 -5.87
C PRO A 74 -15.30 16.38 -4.57
N ASP A 75 -15.97 15.38 -3.99
CA ASP A 75 -16.88 15.57 -2.86
C ASP A 75 -16.14 15.56 -1.52
N SER A 76 -15.00 14.86 -1.42
CA SER A 76 -14.17 14.84 -0.21
C SER A 76 -12.94 15.76 -0.30
N PRO A 77 -12.42 16.26 0.83
CA PRO A 77 -11.18 17.04 0.87
C PRO A 77 -10.00 16.31 0.20
N GLN A 78 -9.89 15.00 0.43
CA GLN A 78 -8.85 14.17 -0.17
C GLN A 78 -8.97 14.08 -1.69
N GLU A 79 -10.20 13.94 -2.21
CA GLU A 79 -10.45 13.96 -3.65
C GLU A 79 -10.17 15.34 -4.26
N ARG A 80 -10.48 16.44 -3.55
CA ARG A 80 -10.15 17.81 -4.00
C ARG A 80 -8.63 18.00 -4.13
N ILE A 81 -7.86 17.55 -3.13
CA ILE A 81 -6.40 17.59 -3.17
C ILE A 81 -5.85 16.75 -4.33
N ASN A 82 -6.37 15.52 -4.51
CA ASN A 82 -5.91 14.64 -5.58
C ASN A 82 -6.23 15.21 -6.97
N ALA A 83 -7.43 15.75 -7.16
CA ALA A 83 -7.83 16.40 -8.40
C ALA A 83 -6.96 17.63 -8.68
N ALA A 84 -6.71 18.48 -7.66
CA ALA A 84 -5.83 19.63 -7.79
C ALA A 84 -4.40 19.24 -8.18
N ARG A 85 -3.86 18.12 -7.67
CA ARG A 85 -2.55 17.61 -8.13
C ARG A 85 -2.57 17.27 -9.62
N GLY A 86 -3.64 16.63 -10.10
CA GLY A 86 -3.81 16.31 -11.52
C GLY A 86 -3.86 17.55 -12.40
N TYR A 87 -4.63 18.57 -12.01
CA TYR A 87 -4.68 19.83 -12.76
C TYR A 87 -3.36 20.61 -12.72
N LYS A 88 -2.65 20.62 -11.58
CA LYS A 88 -1.29 21.19 -11.48
C LYS A 88 -0.32 20.49 -12.42
N ALA A 89 -0.44 19.17 -12.60
CA ALA A 89 0.36 18.45 -13.58
C ALA A 89 -0.03 18.83 -15.02
N ALA A 90 -1.33 18.95 -15.30
CA ALA A 90 -1.81 19.32 -16.63
C ALA A 90 -1.33 20.70 -17.08
N THR A 91 -1.27 21.70 -16.18
CA THR A 91 -0.79 23.06 -16.52
C THR A 91 0.67 23.12 -16.94
N HIS A 92 1.50 22.17 -16.49
CA HIS A 92 2.94 22.12 -16.79
C HIS A 92 3.29 21.08 -17.86
N ASN A 93 2.33 20.26 -18.30
CA ASN A 93 2.59 19.20 -19.26
C ASN A 93 2.66 19.79 -20.69
N PRO A 94 3.80 19.67 -21.41
CA PRO A 94 3.92 20.16 -22.78
C PRO A 94 3.00 19.44 -23.77
N LEU A 95 2.50 18.24 -23.43
CA LEU A 95 1.57 17.46 -24.26
C LEU A 95 0.11 17.88 -24.10
N VAL A 96 -0.20 18.80 -23.19
CA VAL A 96 -1.56 19.34 -22.99
C VAL A 96 -1.71 20.64 -23.80
N SER A 97 -2.84 20.80 -24.49
CA SER A 97 -3.11 22.02 -25.26
C SER A 97 -3.26 23.24 -24.36
N GLU A 98 -3.10 24.44 -24.93
CA GLU A 98 -3.25 25.68 -24.16
C GLU A 98 -4.66 25.84 -23.58
N GLU A 99 -5.71 25.45 -24.33
CA GLU A 99 -7.09 25.43 -23.82
C GLU A 99 -7.24 24.44 -22.65
N GLY A 100 -6.60 23.27 -22.74
CA GLY A 100 -6.60 22.28 -21.67
C GLY A 100 -5.90 22.78 -20.41
N LYS A 101 -4.80 23.54 -20.55
CA LYS A 101 -4.10 24.17 -19.43
C LYS A 101 -4.92 25.28 -18.79
N GLN A 102 -5.59 26.11 -19.60
CA GLN A 102 -6.50 27.15 -19.11
C GLN A 102 -7.64 26.52 -18.30
N GLN A 103 -8.30 25.50 -18.84
CA GLN A 103 -9.36 24.78 -18.13
C GLN A 103 -8.85 24.14 -16.83
N ALA A 104 -7.62 23.59 -16.83
CA ALA A 104 -7.01 23.07 -15.62
C ALA A 104 -6.77 24.16 -14.56
N GLY A 105 -6.31 25.34 -14.99
CA GLY A 105 -6.18 26.53 -14.14
C GLY A 105 -7.50 26.95 -13.51
N ASP A 106 -8.57 27.00 -14.29
CA ASP A 106 -9.91 27.33 -13.79
C ASP A 106 -10.42 26.31 -12.76
N MET A 107 -10.17 25.02 -13.00
CA MET A 107 -10.55 23.98 -12.05
C MET A 107 -9.75 24.07 -10.74
N LEU A 108 -8.47 24.45 -10.80
CA LEU A 108 -7.65 24.65 -9.60
C LEU A 108 -8.21 25.75 -8.70
N GLN A 109 -8.64 26.87 -9.29
CA GLN A 109 -9.25 27.96 -8.54
C GLN A 109 -10.57 27.53 -7.87
N ARG A 110 -11.37 26.70 -8.55
CA ARG A 110 -12.65 26.20 -8.00
C ARG A 110 -12.50 25.18 -6.89
N MET A 111 -11.42 24.39 -6.90
CA MET A 111 -11.26 23.25 -5.99
C MET A 111 -10.78 23.61 -4.59
N ASP A 112 -10.28 24.84 -4.38
CA ASP A 112 -9.71 25.30 -3.10
C ASP A 112 -8.84 24.22 -2.43
N ASP A 113 -7.71 23.89 -3.07
CA ASP A 113 -6.84 22.81 -2.58
C ASP A 113 -6.18 23.14 -1.24
N GLU A 114 -6.08 24.43 -0.90
CA GLU A 114 -5.58 24.90 0.39
C GLU A 114 -6.61 24.70 1.49
N GLY A 115 -7.87 25.13 1.30
CA GLY A 115 -8.95 24.85 2.23
C GLY A 115 -9.16 23.34 2.44
N ALA A 116 -9.11 22.55 1.37
CA ALA A 116 -9.18 21.09 1.47
C ALA A 116 -8.04 20.48 2.31
N ARG A 117 -6.82 21.02 2.24
CA ARG A 117 -5.71 20.57 3.11
C ARG A 117 -5.98 20.91 4.56
N GLN A 118 -6.43 22.13 4.84
CA GLN A 118 -6.76 22.56 6.20
C GLN A 118 -7.87 21.68 6.79
N GLU A 119 -8.91 21.36 6.03
CA GLU A 119 -9.97 20.44 6.45
C GLU A 119 -9.43 19.06 6.84
N ILE A 120 -8.49 18.48 6.09
CA ILE A 120 -7.85 17.21 6.48
C ILE A 120 -7.03 17.39 7.75
N TYR A 121 -6.23 18.46 7.84
CA TYR A 121 -5.42 18.72 9.04
C TYR A 121 -6.26 18.87 10.30
N HIS A 122 -7.45 19.48 10.20
CA HIS A 122 -8.35 19.68 11.33
C HIS A 122 -9.27 18.48 11.61
N GLN A 123 -9.67 17.71 10.59
CA GLN A 123 -10.43 16.46 10.78
C GLN A 123 -9.55 15.34 11.36
N GLU A 124 -8.24 15.39 11.10
CA GLU A 124 -7.26 14.43 11.60
C GLU A 124 -6.62 14.84 12.93
N GLU A 125 -7.45 15.12 13.94
CA GLU A 125 -7.12 14.79 15.34
C GLU A 125 -7.11 13.25 15.54
N ARG A 126 -6.75 12.50 14.50
CA ARG A 126 -6.48 11.07 14.57
C ARG A 126 -5.22 10.93 15.41
N THR A 127 -5.35 10.23 16.52
CA THR A 127 -4.21 9.72 17.28
C THR A 127 -3.29 8.98 16.32
N LYS A 128 -2.19 9.63 15.95
CA LYS A 128 -1.19 9.04 15.06
C LYS A 128 -0.73 7.75 15.72
N ASP A 129 -0.61 6.70 14.93
CA ASP A 129 -0.10 5.43 15.43
C ASP A 129 1.30 5.66 16.07
N PRO A 130 1.45 5.47 17.39
CA PRO A 130 2.68 5.82 18.09
C PRO A 130 3.87 5.00 17.59
N ILE A 131 3.65 3.77 17.11
CA ILE A 131 4.70 2.93 16.52
C ILE A 131 5.20 3.56 15.22
N ARG A 132 4.29 4.07 14.38
CA ARG A 132 4.65 4.74 13.13
C ARG A 132 5.35 6.08 13.38
N VAL A 133 4.90 6.84 14.37
CA VAL A 133 5.55 8.10 14.77
C VAL A 133 6.97 7.82 15.25
N ALA A 134 7.14 6.88 16.19
CA ALA A 134 8.46 6.49 16.70
C ALA A 134 9.39 5.99 15.57
N ALA A 135 8.87 5.20 14.62
CA ALA A 135 9.65 4.77 13.46
C ALA A 135 10.09 5.94 12.57
N GLY A 136 9.21 6.91 12.34
CA GLY A 136 9.52 8.13 11.58
C GLY A 136 10.58 9.00 12.26
N LEU A 137 10.49 9.18 13.58
CA LEU A 137 11.47 9.94 14.35
C LEU A 137 12.84 9.24 14.36
N LYS A 138 12.89 7.91 14.52
CA LYS A 138 14.13 7.13 14.38
C LYS A 138 14.75 7.26 12.99
N ALA A 139 13.92 7.28 11.94
CA ALA A 139 14.41 7.48 10.58
C ALA A 139 14.98 8.90 10.39
N ALA A 140 14.32 9.93 10.93
CA ALA A 140 14.78 11.30 10.88
C ALA A 140 16.16 11.46 11.55
N GLN A 141 16.38 10.87 12.73
CA GLN A 141 17.66 10.90 13.45
C GLN A 141 18.86 10.38 12.63
N ARG A 142 18.63 9.46 11.69
CA ARG A 142 19.69 8.83 10.89
C ARG A 142 19.78 9.37 9.47
N ASN A 143 18.88 10.26 9.08
CA ASN A 143 18.83 10.77 7.73
C ASN A 143 19.83 11.93 7.54
N PRO A 144 20.86 11.80 6.67
CA PRO A 144 21.83 12.86 6.44
C PRO A 144 21.24 14.10 5.76
N LEU A 145 20.06 13.99 5.16
CA LEU A 145 19.33 15.12 4.57
C LEU A 145 18.55 15.94 5.61
N VAL A 146 18.50 15.49 6.86
CA VAL A 146 17.88 16.22 7.97
C VAL A 146 18.96 17.01 8.70
N SER A 147 18.67 18.28 9.00
CA SER A 147 19.56 19.16 9.75
C SER A 147 19.88 18.59 11.14
N GLU A 148 21.03 18.98 11.71
CA GLU A 148 21.40 18.57 13.08
C GLU A 148 20.31 18.91 14.09
N ASP A 149 19.78 20.13 14.06
CA ASP A 149 18.65 20.54 14.92
C ASP A 149 17.40 19.68 14.70
N GLY A 150 17.12 19.30 13.45
CA GLY A 150 15.99 18.42 13.13
C GLY A 150 16.18 17.02 13.69
N ARG A 151 17.41 16.51 13.70
CA ARG A 151 17.77 15.22 14.31
C ARG A 151 17.67 15.26 15.83
N HIS A 152 18.13 16.34 16.47
CA HIS A 152 17.99 16.53 17.92
C HIS A 152 16.52 16.60 18.34
N ARG A 153 15.69 17.41 17.67
CA ARG A 153 14.25 17.45 17.95
C ARG A 153 13.58 16.10 17.77
N ALA A 154 14.00 15.31 16.77
CA ALA A 154 13.49 13.97 16.58
C ALA A 154 13.95 12.98 17.68
N ALA A 155 15.07 13.23 18.34
CA ALA A 155 15.52 12.50 19.52
C ALA A 155 14.69 12.87 20.75
N ASP A 156 14.50 14.17 20.99
CA ASP A 156 13.71 14.67 22.11
C ASP A 156 12.26 14.16 22.04
N GLN A 157 11.62 14.31 20.86
CA GLN A 157 10.25 13.82 20.65
C GLN A 157 10.13 12.30 20.76
N LEU A 158 11.19 11.54 20.46
CA LEU A 158 11.18 10.09 20.62
C LEU A 158 11.30 9.69 22.10
N TYR A 159 11.98 10.50 22.91
CA TYR A 159 12.09 10.30 24.36
C TYR A 159 10.77 10.61 25.07
N GLU A 160 9.97 11.53 24.52
CA GLU A 160 8.66 11.94 25.07
C GLU A 160 7.48 11.02 24.69
N LEU A 161 7.68 10.07 23.77
CA LEU A 161 6.66 9.09 23.33
C LEU A 161 6.55 7.87 24.25
#